data_AF-A0A822H2T9-F1
#
_entry.id   AF-A0A822H2T9-F1
#
_cell.length_a   1.000
_cell.length_b   1.000
_cell.length_c   1.000
_cell.angle_alpha   90.00
_cell.angle_beta   90.00
_cell.angle_gamma   90.00
#
_symmetry.space_group_name_H-M   'P 1'
#
loop_
_entity.id
_entity.type
_entity.pdbx_description
1 polymer ?
#
loop_
_entity_poly.entity_id
_entity_poly.type
_entity_poly.pdbx_seq_one_letter_code
_entity_poly.pdbx_strand_id
1 'polypeptide(L)' 'ASAAVRNICAALGEGVVANRTCGDWFKRFREGDMTLEDRPRSGRPLEYDIERLKILIEDNPRLTTRELSAML' A
#
# COMPACT_ATOMS: atom_id res chain seq x y z
N ALA A 1 -12.18 19.08 -9.38
CA ALA A 1 -12.26 17.72 -9.95
C ALA A 1 -12.68 17.71 -11.42
N SER A 2 -13.89 18.15 -11.80
CA SER A 2 -14.42 18.03 -13.17
C SER A 2 -13.52 18.57 -14.30
N ALA A 3 -12.89 19.74 -14.13
CA ALA A 3 -11.95 20.27 -15.14
C ALA A 3 -10.68 19.41 -15.27
N ALA A 4 -10.15 18.90 -14.15
CA ALA A 4 -8.98 18.03 -14.17
C ALA A 4 -9.27 16.70 -14.87
N VAL A 5 -10.44 16.10 -14.63
CA VAL A 5 -10.89 14.89 -15.34
C VAL A 5 -10.89 15.12 -16.85
N ARG A 6 -11.51 16.23 -17.32
CA ARG A 6 -11.55 16.55 -18.75
C ARG A 6 -10.16 16.72 -19.35
N ASN A 7 -9.29 17.46 -18.67
CA ASN A 7 -7.95 17.72 -19.17
C ASN A 7 -7.11 16.43 -19.23
N ILE A 8 -7.23 15.57 -18.22
CA ILE A 8 -6.52 14.28 -18.17
C ILE A 8 -7.06 13.33 -19.25
N CYS A 9 -8.38 13.20 -19.36
CA CYS A 9 -8.99 12.34 -20.39
C CYS A 9 -8.68 12.83 -21.80
N ALA A 10 -8.65 14.15 -22.03
CA ALA A 10 -8.26 14.71 -23.32
C ALA A 10 -6.79 14.41 -23.70
N ALA A 11 -5.90 14.33 -22.70
CA ALA A 11 -4.47 14.09 -22.93
C ALA A 11 -4.11 12.59 -23.00
N LEU A 12 -4.77 11.74 -22.21
CA LEU A 12 -4.38 10.33 -22.02
C LEU A 12 -5.39 9.32 -22.56
N GLY A 13 -6.59 9.77 -22.92
CA GLY A 13 -7.69 8.93 -23.40
C GLY A 13 -8.92 8.98 -22.49
N GLU A 14 -10.08 8.73 -23.10
CA GLU A 14 -11.35 8.70 -22.37
C GLU A 14 -11.39 7.59 -21.31
N GLY A 15 -11.97 7.90 -20.16
CA GLY A 15 -12.12 6.95 -19.05
C GLY A 15 -10.84 6.67 -18.24
N VAL A 16 -9.71 7.32 -18.53
CA VAL A 16 -8.45 7.13 -17.78
C VAL A 16 -8.59 7.48 -16.29
N VAL A 17 -9.42 8.47 -15.95
CA VAL A 17 -9.65 8.85 -14.55
C VAL A 17 -11.13 9.11 -14.28
N ALA A 18 -11.60 8.63 -13.13
CA ALA A 18 -12.95 8.91 -12.64
C ALA A 18 -13.00 10.23 -11.87
N ASN A 19 -14.16 10.88 -11.87
CA ASN A 19 -14.38 12.13 -11.12
C ASN A 19 -14.09 11.96 -9.62
N ARG A 20 -14.48 10.80 -9.06
CA ARG A 20 -14.18 10.43 -7.67
C ARG A 20 -12.68 10.44 -7.39
N THR A 21 -11.88 9.81 -8.26
CA THR A 21 -10.42 9.75 -8.12
C THR A 21 -9.81 11.15 -8.11
N CYS A 22 -10.19 12.03 -9.04
CA CYS A 22 -9.75 13.42 -8.99
C CYS A 22 -10.22 14.16 -7.74
N GLY A 23 -11.42 13.87 -7.24
CA GLY A 23 -11.92 14.42 -5.97
C GLY A 23 -11.04 14.04 -4.77
N ASP A 24 -10.70 12.76 -4.66
CA ASP A 24 -9.87 12.24 -3.56
C ASP A 24 -8.46 12.83 -3.60
N TRP A 25 -7.85 12.98 -4.78
CA TRP A 25 -6.56 13.66 -4.95
C TRP A 25 -6.61 15.14 -4.54
N PHE A 26 -7.64 15.88 -4.99
CA PHE A 26 -7.79 17.29 -4.60
C PHE A 26 -7.98 17.47 -3.09
N LYS A 27 -8.62 16.50 -2.42
CA LYS A 27 -8.74 16.50 -0.95
C LYS A 27 -7.37 16.32 -0.29
N ARG A 28 -6.58 15.32 -0.73
CA ARG A 28 -5.21 15.09 -0.23
C ARG A 28 -4.32 16.32 -0.40
N PHE A 29 -4.34 16.93 -1.58
CA PHE A 29 -3.54 18.13 -1.86
C PHE A 29 -3.95 19.32 -1.00
N ARG A 30 -5.24 19.48 -0.69
CA ARG A 30 -5.72 20.52 0.23
C ARG A 30 -5.24 20.31 1.67
N GLU A 31 -5.05 19.05 2.06
CA GLU A 31 -4.49 18.67 3.37
C GLU A 31 -2.95 18.81 3.42
N GLY A 32 -2.32 19.24 2.32
CA GLY A 32 -0.86 19.42 2.22
C GLY A 32 -0.10 18.15 1.86
N ASP A 33 -0.78 17.02 1.66
CA ASP A 33 -0.18 15.77 1.21
C ASP A 33 -0.01 15.78 -0.32
N MET A 34 1.21 16.09 -0.77
CA MET A 34 1.61 16.11 -2.18
C MET A 34 2.26 14.79 -2.63
N THR A 35 2.26 13.75 -1.79
CA THR A 35 2.86 12.45 -2.14
C THR A 35 2.03 11.76 -3.23
N LEU A 36 2.68 11.35 -4.31
CA LEU A 36 2.04 10.64 -5.42
C LEU A 36 2.00 9.12 -5.21
N GLU A 37 2.75 8.63 -4.24
CA GLU A 37 2.82 7.22 -3.89
C GLU A 37 1.50 6.74 -3.26
N ASP A 38 1.18 5.48 -3.53
CA ASP A 38 0.11 4.80 -2.82
C ASP A 38 0.48 4.70 -1.34
N ARG A 39 -0.44 5.12 -0.48
CA ARG A 39 -0.31 4.84 0.95
C ARG A 39 -0.31 3.33 1.16
N PRO A 40 0.31 2.83 2.25
CA PRO A 40 0.22 1.42 2.62
C PRO A 40 -1.24 0.97 2.57
N ARG A 41 -1.51 -0.02 1.71
CA ARG A 41 -2.87 -0.54 1.57
C ARG A 41 -3.20 -1.32 2.84
N SER A 42 -4.42 -1.14 3.34
CA SER A 42 -4.94 -2.03 4.37
C SER A 42 -4.96 -3.45 3.81
N GLY A 43 -4.39 -4.40 4.56
CA GLY A 43 -4.13 -5.75 4.08
C GLY A 43 -3.31 -6.56 5.07
N ARG A 44 -2.67 -7.65 4.59
CA ARG A 44 -1.77 -8.47 5.42
C ARG A 44 -0.73 -7.55 6.08
N PRO A 45 -0.49 -7.67 7.40
CA PRO A 45 0.56 -6.92 8.06
C PRO A 45 1.88 -7.06 7.30
N LEU A 46 2.54 -5.93 7.04
CA LEU A 46 3.82 -5.89 6.33
C LEU A 46 4.93 -6.53 7.17
N GLU A 47 4.80 -6.46 8.49
CA GLU A 47 5.78 -6.92 9.47
C GLU A 47 5.31 -8.22 10.12
N TYR A 48 5.82 -9.33 9.62
CA TYR A 48 6.24 -10.41 10.51
C TYR A 48 7.68 -10.09 10.91
N ASP A 49 8.09 -10.39 12.14
CA ASP A 49 9.46 -10.18 12.59
C ASP A 49 10.39 -11.18 11.87
N ILE A 50 10.79 -10.82 10.65
CA ILE A 50 11.59 -11.66 9.75
C ILE A 50 12.95 -11.95 10.39
N GLU A 51 13.51 -10.96 11.11
CA GLU A 51 14.78 -11.10 11.81
C GLU A 51 14.67 -12.17 12.90
N ARG A 52 13.66 -12.09 13.76
CA ARG A 52 13.41 -13.12 14.79
C ARG A 52 13.13 -14.49 14.19
N LEU A 53 12.40 -14.54 13.07
CA LEU A 53 12.10 -15.78 12.37
C LEU A 53 13.38 -16.41 11.79
N LYS A 54 14.29 -15.60 11.22
CA LYS A 54 15.61 -16.05 10.77
C LYS A 54 16.46 -16.59 11.92
N ILE A 55 16.53 -15.86 13.04
CA ILE A 55 17.29 -16.29 14.23
C ILE A 55 16.80 -17.67 14.71
N LEU A 56 15.48 -17.87 14.79
CA LEU A 56 14.90 -19.15 15.23
C LEU A 56 15.22 -20.30 14.27
N ILE A 57 15.20 -20.06 12.96
CA ILE A 57 15.52 -21.09 11.95
C ILE A 57 17.02 -21.40 11.92
N GLU A 58 17.88 -20.39 12.08
CA GLU A 58 19.34 -20.56 12.15
C GLU A 58 19.76 -21.31 13.42
N ASP A 59 19.12 -21.03 14.56
CA ASP A 59 19.36 -21.73 15.82
C ASP A 59 18.85 -23.19 15.77
N ASN A 60 17.65 -23.42 15.22
CA ASN A 60 17.10 -24.75 15.06
C ASN A 60 16.31 -24.92 13.75
N PRO A 61 16.93 -25.49 12.70
CA PRO A 61 16.29 -25.69 11.40
C PRO A 61 15.16 -26.72 11.42
N ARG A 62 14.97 -27.47 12.51
CA ARG A 62 13.94 -28.51 12.64
C ARG A 62 12.63 -28.00 13.22
N LEU A 63 12.56 -26.74 13.64
CA LEU A 63 11.33 -26.15 14.15
C LEU A 63 10.22 -26.22 13.09
N THR A 64 9.08 -26.74 13.51
CA THR A 64 7.89 -26.77 12.66
C THR A 64 7.26 -25.39 12.57
N THR A 65 6.50 -25.14 11.51
CA THR A 65 5.74 -23.89 11.37
C THR A 65 4.78 -23.64 12.55
N ARG A 66 4.26 -24.71 13.18
CA ARG A 66 3.41 -24.60 14.38
C ARG A 66 4.19 -24.13 15.60
N GLU A 67 5.38 -24.67 15.83
CA GLU A 67 6.26 -24.24 16.92
C GLU A 67 6.74 -22.81 16.70
N LEU A 68 7.15 -22.47 15.48
CA LEU A 68 7.51 -21.09 15.10
C LEU A 68 6.35 -20.13 15.35
N SER A 69 5.12 -20.50 15.00
CA SER A 69 3.94 -19.66 15.25
C SER A 69 3.58 -19.49 16.73
N ALA A 70 4.02 -20.39 17.61
CA ALA A 70 3.82 -20.27 19.05
C ALA A 70 4.94 -19.45 19.72
N MET A 71 6.09 -19.31 19.05
CA MET A 71 7.28 -18.60 19.53
C MET A 71 7.36 -17.14 19.05
N LEU A 72 6.62 -16.80 17.98
CA LEU A 72 6.51 -15.47 17.38
C LEU A 72 5.23 -14.77 17.85
#